data_AF-A0A9R1LTL4-F1
#
_entry.id   AF-A0A9R1LTL4-F1
#
_cell.length_a   1.000
_cell.length_b   1.000
_cell.length_c   1.000
_cell.angle_alpha   90.00
_cell.angle_beta   90.00
_cell.angle_gamma   90.00
#
_symmetry.space_group_name_H-M   'P 1'
#
loop_
_entity.id
_entity.type
_entity.pdbx_description
1 polymer ?
#
loop_
_entity_poly.entity_id
_entity_poly.type
_entity_poly.pdbx_seq_one_letter_code
_entity_poly.pdbx_strand_id
1 'polypeptide(L)'
;GQLPKGKEEFSSMADVYNHELTPLQKHVAFFDRNKDGVIHPSETYEGFRAIGCGVALSAFSAVFINGLLGPKTIPENMKVGAFKFPIYVKNIHKGKHGSDSGVYDANGRFVPEKFEEIFKKHAHTRAVYDGSLFVKLEQERKQAKESAKKK
;
A
#
# COMPACT_ATOMS: atom_id res chain seq x y z
N GLY A 1 2.41 -42.15 -34.51
CA GLY A 1 3.23 -40.93 -34.43
C GLY A 1 2.58 -39.99 -33.45
N GLN A 2 3.18 -39.82 -32.28
CA GLN A 2 2.58 -39.07 -31.18
C GLN A 2 3.04 -37.60 -31.25
N LEU A 3 2.08 -36.72 -30.96
CA LEU A 3 2.10 -35.25 -31.09
C LEU A 3 3.23 -34.53 -30.31
N PRO A 4 3.53 -33.27 -30.66
CA PRO A 4 4.82 -32.63 -30.37
C PRO A 4 4.99 -32.16 -28.92
N LYS A 5 6.26 -32.17 -28.48
CA LYS A 5 6.76 -31.67 -27.19
C LYS A 5 6.53 -30.16 -27.04
N GLY A 6 6.24 -29.79 -25.80
CA GLY A 6 5.85 -28.47 -25.31
C GLY A 6 6.64 -27.30 -25.88
N LYS A 7 5.89 -26.28 -26.29
CA LYS A 7 6.36 -24.90 -26.28
C LYS A 7 6.54 -24.52 -24.83
N GLU A 8 7.77 -24.26 -24.38
CA GLU A 8 7.98 -23.56 -23.12
C GLU A 8 7.43 -22.14 -23.29
N GLU A 9 6.23 -21.92 -22.77
CA GLU A 9 5.61 -20.61 -22.71
C GLU A 9 6.46 -19.75 -21.76
N PHE A 10 7.17 -18.77 -22.29
CA PHE A 10 7.66 -17.65 -21.49
C PHE A 10 6.41 -16.94 -20.95
N SER A 11 5.91 -17.41 -19.81
CA SER A 11 4.78 -16.81 -19.09
C SER A 11 5.11 -15.34 -18.87
N SER A 12 4.28 -14.48 -19.43
CA SER A 12 4.41 -13.03 -19.31
C SER A 12 4.35 -12.67 -17.82
N MET A 13 5.12 -11.68 -17.36
CA MET A 13 4.98 -11.22 -15.97
C MET A 13 3.56 -10.72 -15.69
N ALA A 14 2.86 -10.26 -16.73
CA ALA A 14 1.46 -9.84 -16.68
C ALA A 14 0.50 -10.99 -16.32
N ASP A 15 0.92 -12.25 -16.45
CA ASP A 15 0.08 -13.42 -16.10
C ASP A 15 -0.34 -13.41 -14.62
N VAL A 16 0.36 -12.65 -13.77
CA VAL A 16 -0.08 -12.38 -12.40
C VAL A 16 -1.52 -11.86 -12.33
N TYR A 17 -1.97 -11.10 -13.34
CA TYR A 17 -3.32 -10.53 -13.42
C TYR A 17 -4.38 -11.50 -13.95
N ASN A 18 -3.98 -12.67 -14.46
CA ASN A 18 -4.90 -13.73 -14.89
C ASN A 18 -5.39 -14.59 -13.73
N HIS A 19 -4.89 -14.35 -12.52
CA HIS A 19 -5.24 -15.07 -11.30
C HIS A 19 -5.77 -14.11 -10.22
N GLU A 20 -6.44 -14.66 -9.21
CA GLU A 20 -6.83 -13.86 -8.06
C GLU A 20 -5.58 -13.38 -7.30
N LEU A 21 -5.41 -12.06 -7.25
CA LEU A 21 -4.32 -11.42 -6.53
C LEU A 21 -4.51 -11.53 -5.01
N THR A 22 -3.43 -11.80 -4.28
CA THR A 22 -3.41 -11.65 -2.83
C THR A 22 -3.63 -10.18 -2.43
N PRO A 23 -4.09 -9.88 -1.21
CA PRO A 23 -4.19 -8.50 -0.73
C PRO A 23 -2.90 -7.68 -0.91
N LEU A 24 -1.74 -8.26 -0.63
CA LEU A 24 -0.45 -7.59 -0.86
C LEU A 24 -0.20 -7.32 -2.35
N GLN A 25 -0.51 -8.27 -3.22
CA GLN A 25 -0.38 -8.07 -4.66
C GLN A 25 -1.33 -6.99 -5.18
N LYS A 26 -2.59 -6.96 -4.71
CA LYS A 26 -3.54 -5.89 -5.02
C LYS A 26 -3.02 -4.52 -4.58
N HIS A 27 -2.39 -4.45 -3.40
CA HIS A 27 -1.79 -3.22 -2.89
C HIS A 27 -0.67 -2.72 -3.82
N VAL A 28 0.28 -3.58 -4.21
CA VAL A 28 1.39 -3.15 -5.07
C VAL A 28 0.97 -2.98 -6.54
N ALA A 29 -0.07 -3.67 -6.99
CA ALA A 29 -0.63 -3.49 -8.34
C ALA A 29 -1.13 -2.07 -8.60
N PHE A 30 -1.36 -1.25 -7.56
CA PHE A 30 -1.60 0.19 -7.74
C PHE A 30 -0.42 0.89 -8.46
N PHE A 31 0.81 0.49 -8.14
CA PHE A 31 2.02 1.08 -8.69
C PHE A 31 2.38 0.53 -10.06
N ASP A 32 1.94 -0.67 -10.43
CA ASP A 32 2.08 -1.19 -11.79
C ASP A 32 1.01 -0.53 -12.68
N ARG A 33 1.40 0.53 -13.39
CA ARG A 33 0.47 1.41 -14.11
C ARG A 33 0.16 0.87 -15.49
N ASN A 34 1.12 0.21 -16.14
CA ASN A 34 0.95 -0.36 -17.47
C ASN A 34 0.40 -1.80 -17.44
N LYS A 35 0.30 -2.42 -16.25
CA LYS A 35 -0.21 -3.79 -16.02
C LYS A 35 0.62 -4.88 -16.67
N ASP A 36 1.93 -4.68 -16.75
CA ASP A 36 2.86 -5.69 -17.30
C ASP A 36 3.41 -6.67 -16.25
N GLY A 37 3.05 -6.49 -14.97
CA GLY A 37 3.48 -7.31 -13.85
C GLY A 37 4.81 -6.89 -13.24
N VAL A 38 5.40 -5.79 -13.71
CA VAL A 38 6.72 -5.28 -13.33
C VAL A 38 6.61 -3.79 -12.99
N ILE A 39 7.00 -3.41 -11.78
CA ILE A 39 7.00 -2.02 -11.35
C ILE A 39 8.40 -1.44 -11.52
N HIS A 40 8.53 -0.44 -12.39
CA HIS A 40 9.75 0.32 -12.57
C HIS A 40 9.85 1.55 -11.66
N PRO A 41 11.05 2.10 -11.41
CA PRO A 41 11.21 3.30 -10.59
C PRO A 41 10.35 4.48 -11.05
N SER A 42 10.12 4.65 -12.34
CA SER A 42 9.23 5.69 -12.89
C SER A 42 7.78 5.51 -12.44
N GLU A 43 7.30 4.26 -12.39
CA GLU A 43 5.94 3.98 -11.97
C GLU A 43 5.78 4.09 -10.45
N THR A 44 6.81 3.71 -9.68
CA THR A 44 6.87 4.02 -8.24
C THR A 44 6.79 5.53 -8.02
N TYR A 45 7.61 6.32 -8.73
CA TYR A 45 7.54 7.79 -8.65
C TYR A 45 6.12 8.29 -8.93
N GLU A 46 5.53 7.84 -10.03
CA GLU A 46 4.19 8.24 -10.44
C GLU A 46 3.11 7.82 -9.43
N GLY A 47 3.20 6.64 -8.84
CA GLY A 47 2.30 6.18 -7.79
C GLY A 47 2.41 7.04 -6.53
N PHE A 48 3.62 7.40 -6.11
CA PHE A 48 3.83 8.35 -4.99
C PHE A 48 3.26 9.73 -5.31
N ARG A 49 3.40 10.22 -6.55
CA ARG A 49 2.76 11.47 -7.00
C ARG A 49 1.24 11.37 -6.95
N ALA A 50 0.68 10.23 -7.32
CA ALA A 50 -0.77 10.00 -7.34
C ALA A 50 -1.40 9.97 -5.92
N ILE A 51 -0.67 9.49 -4.91
CA ILE A 51 -1.13 9.54 -3.49
C ILE A 51 -0.84 10.88 -2.81
N GLY A 52 -0.38 11.89 -3.56
CA GLY A 52 -0.19 13.26 -3.07
C GLY A 52 1.20 13.60 -2.53
N CYS A 53 2.21 12.73 -2.71
CA CYS A 53 3.57 13.05 -2.30
C CYS A 53 4.21 14.13 -3.19
N GLY A 54 5.04 14.98 -2.59
CA GLY A 54 5.84 15.98 -3.30
C GLY A 54 6.86 15.35 -4.26
N VAL A 55 7.41 16.15 -5.18
CA VAL A 55 8.38 15.68 -6.20
C VAL A 55 9.60 15.04 -5.57
N ALA A 56 10.23 15.71 -4.59
CA ALA A 56 11.43 15.21 -3.93
C ALA A 56 11.20 13.88 -3.20
N LEU A 57 10.12 13.79 -2.42
CA LEU A 57 9.76 12.56 -1.72
C LEU A 57 9.46 11.42 -2.71
N SER A 58 8.76 11.71 -3.80
CA SER A 58 8.42 10.71 -4.82
C SER A 58 9.69 10.16 -5.50
N ALA A 59 10.64 11.04 -5.83
CA ALA A 59 11.91 10.65 -6.45
C ALA A 59 12.77 9.81 -5.49
N PHE A 60 12.85 10.21 -4.22
CA PHE A 60 13.53 9.44 -3.20
C PHE A 60 12.90 8.05 -3.02
N SER A 61 11.57 7.99 -2.88
CA SER A 61 10.84 6.73 -2.73
C SER A 61 11.05 5.79 -3.92
N ALA A 62 11.05 6.31 -5.15
CA ALA A 62 11.31 5.52 -6.35
C ALA A 62 12.66 4.81 -6.31
N VAL A 63 13.73 5.51 -5.95
CA VAL A 63 15.06 4.91 -5.82
C VAL A 63 15.11 3.92 -4.66
N PHE A 64 14.58 4.31 -3.51
CA PHE A 64 14.68 3.53 -2.28
C PHE A 64 13.87 2.23 -2.33
N ILE A 65 12.60 2.29 -2.76
CA ILE A 65 11.69 1.14 -2.81
C ILE A 65 12.15 0.14 -3.88
N ASN A 66 12.45 0.60 -5.09
CA ASN A 66 12.94 -0.27 -6.15
C ASN A 66 14.33 -0.86 -5.82
N GLY A 67 15.23 -0.07 -5.24
CA GLY A 67 16.55 -0.54 -4.83
C GLY A 67 16.50 -1.65 -3.76
N LEU A 68 15.58 -1.54 -2.79
CA LEU A 68 15.48 -2.52 -1.70
C LEU A 68 14.63 -3.75 -2.03
N LEU A 69 13.53 -3.56 -2.77
CA LEU A 69 12.60 -4.66 -3.09
C LEU A 69 12.97 -5.36 -4.40
N GLY A 70 13.50 -4.64 -5.38
CA GLY A 70 13.79 -5.17 -6.71
C GLY A 70 14.60 -6.46 -6.67
N PRO A 71 15.80 -6.48 -6.06
CA PRO A 71 16.64 -7.68 -5.97
C PRO A 71 15.97 -8.89 -5.34
N LYS A 72 15.05 -8.69 -4.39
CA LYS A 72 14.35 -9.78 -3.67
C LYS A 72 13.21 -10.40 -4.46
N THR A 73 12.66 -9.66 -5.42
CA THR A 73 11.48 -10.09 -6.19
C THR A 73 11.84 -10.71 -7.54
N ILE A 74 13.13 -10.73 -7.91
CA ILE A 74 13.62 -11.34 -9.14
C ILE A 74 13.19 -12.82 -9.22
N PRO A 75 12.54 -13.27 -10.32
CA PRO A 75 12.28 -14.69 -10.55
C PRO A 75 13.58 -15.50 -10.63
N GLU A 76 13.60 -16.70 -10.03
CA GLU A 76 14.81 -17.53 -9.87
C GLU A 76 15.50 -17.89 -11.20
N ASN A 77 14.73 -17.92 -12.28
CA ASN A 77 15.12 -18.26 -13.64
C ASN A 77 15.37 -17.04 -14.53
N MET A 78 15.46 -15.83 -13.96
CA MET A 78 15.70 -14.59 -14.70
C MET A 78 16.99 -13.89 -14.25
N LYS A 79 17.86 -13.55 -15.21
CA LYS A 79 19.00 -12.64 -15.00
C LYS A 79 18.59 -11.24 -15.42
N VAL A 80 18.42 -10.35 -14.44
CA VAL A 80 18.00 -8.97 -14.71
C VAL A 80 19.22 -8.05 -14.76
N GLY A 81 19.26 -7.14 -15.73
CA GLY A 81 20.33 -6.16 -15.85
C GLY A 81 20.38 -5.22 -14.63
N ALA A 82 21.58 -5.00 -14.10
CA ALA A 82 21.84 -4.36 -12.80
C ALA A 82 21.29 -2.93 -12.60
N PHE A 83 20.75 -2.29 -13.64
CA PHE A 83 20.41 -0.85 -13.63
C PHE A 83 18.91 -0.54 -13.61
N LYS A 84 18.02 -1.53 -13.75
CA LYS A 84 16.58 -1.27 -13.89
C LYS A 84 15.75 -1.46 -12.61
N PHE A 85 16.34 -2.08 -11.58
CA PHE A 85 15.71 -2.40 -10.29
C PHE A 85 14.19 -2.69 -10.36
N PRO A 86 13.74 -3.63 -11.21
CA PRO A 86 12.32 -3.92 -11.33
C PRO A 86 11.80 -4.64 -10.10
N ILE A 87 10.58 -4.31 -9.69
CA ILE A 87 9.85 -5.07 -8.67
C ILE A 87 8.83 -5.96 -9.39
N TYR A 88 8.88 -7.26 -9.13
CA TYR A 88 7.94 -8.20 -9.75
C TYR A 88 6.74 -8.43 -8.84
N VAL A 89 5.54 -8.07 -9.32
CA VAL A 89 4.28 -8.15 -8.54
C VAL A 89 4.03 -9.57 -8.05
N LYS A 90 4.26 -10.58 -8.90
CA LYS A 90 4.10 -12.00 -8.56
C LYS A 90 4.89 -12.41 -7.31
N ASN A 91 6.12 -11.90 -7.18
CA ASN A 91 7.08 -12.29 -6.15
C ASN A 91 7.16 -11.29 -4.98
N ILE A 92 6.26 -10.32 -4.89
CA ILE A 92 6.34 -9.24 -3.88
C ILE A 92 6.40 -9.75 -2.43
N HIS A 93 5.80 -10.90 -2.15
CA HIS A 93 5.85 -11.55 -0.84
C HIS A 93 7.28 -11.88 -0.38
N LYS A 94 8.22 -12.13 -1.32
CA LYS A 94 9.65 -12.31 -1.03
C LYS A 94 10.34 -11.04 -0.54
N GLY A 95 9.74 -9.87 -0.80
CA GLY A 95 10.22 -8.58 -0.31
C GLY A 95 9.99 -8.36 1.18
N LYS A 96 9.06 -9.12 1.78
CA LYS A 96 8.72 -9.03 3.21
C LYS A 96 9.90 -9.37 4.11
N HIS A 97 9.94 -8.76 5.29
CA HIS A 97 10.99 -8.99 6.28
C HIS A 97 10.46 -8.90 7.71
N GLY A 98 11.24 -9.39 8.69
CA GLY A 98 10.78 -9.55 10.07
C GLY A 98 10.38 -8.25 10.78
N SER A 99 10.87 -7.09 10.35
CA SER A 99 10.46 -5.78 10.87
C SER A 99 9.15 -5.24 10.27
N ASP A 100 8.51 -5.97 9.35
CA ASP A 100 7.16 -5.63 8.88
C ASP A 100 6.14 -5.72 10.01
N SER A 101 5.04 -4.98 9.87
CA SER A 101 3.95 -4.97 10.86
C SER A 101 3.16 -6.28 10.99
N GLY A 102 3.34 -7.22 10.05
CA GLY A 102 2.59 -8.48 10.01
C GLY A 102 1.15 -8.37 9.48
N VAL A 103 0.70 -7.20 9.02
CA VAL A 103 -0.62 -7.00 8.38
C VAL A 103 -0.81 -7.88 7.15
N TYR A 104 0.29 -8.16 6.46
CA TYR A 104 0.36 -9.21 5.46
C TYR A 104 1.21 -10.36 5.98
N ASP A 105 0.74 -11.60 5.85
CA ASP A 105 1.50 -12.81 6.19
C ASP A 105 2.62 -13.09 5.17
N ALA A 106 3.41 -14.15 5.39
CA ALA A 106 4.52 -14.53 4.51
C ALA A 106 4.11 -14.81 3.05
N ASN A 107 2.82 -15.07 2.79
CA ASN A 107 2.27 -15.31 1.46
C ASN A 107 1.51 -14.09 0.91
N GLY A 108 1.50 -12.97 1.63
CA GLY A 108 0.81 -11.74 1.23
C GLY A 108 -0.70 -11.72 1.54
N ARG A 109 -1.21 -12.63 2.37
CA ARG A 109 -2.61 -12.65 2.83
C ARG A 109 -2.79 -11.63 3.95
N PHE A 110 -3.96 -11.00 4.00
CA PHE A 110 -4.28 -10.01 5.02
C PHE A 110 -4.55 -10.67 6.37
N VAL A 111 -4.00 -10.10 7.45
CA VAL A 111 -4.16 -10.55 8.83
C VAL A 111 -4.89 -9.45 9.62
N PRO A 112 -6.22 -9.54 9.78
CA PRO A 112 -7.03 -8.50 10.42
C PRO A 112 -6.57 -8.16 11.84
N GLU A 113 -6.14 -9.16 12.60
CA GLU A 113 -5.73 -9.00 14.00
C GLU A 113 -4.53 -8.04 14.12
N LYS A 114 -3.56 -8.16 13.21
CA LYS A 114 -2.37 -7.29 13.16
C LYS A 114 -2.71 -5.86 12.74
N PHE A 115 -3.67 -5.71 11.85
CA PHE A 115 -4.18 -4.39 11.48
C PHE A 115 -4.87 -3.70 12.66
N GLU A 116 -5.76 -4.43 13.35
CA GLU A 116 -6.45 -3.92 14.55
C GLU A 116 -5.49 -3.56 15.69
N GLU A 117 -4.42 -4.34 15.90
CA GLU A 117 -3.37 -4.00 16.85
C GLU A 117 -2.72 -2.63 16.55
N ILE A 118 -2.43 -2.33 15.28
CA ILE A 118 -1.86 -1.04 14.86
C ILE A 118 -2.85 0.09 15.12
N PHE A 119 -4.12 -0.10 14.71
CA PHE A 119 -5.16 0.90 14.91
C PHE A 119 -5.36 1.19 16.39
N LYS A 120 -5.50 0.17 17.24
CA LYS A 120 -5.63 0.37 18.69
C LYS A 120 -4.43 1.09 19.30
N LYS A 121 -3.23 0.84 18.79
CA LYS A 121 -1.99 1.44 19.31
C LYS A 121 -1.78 2.89 18.87
N HIS A 122 -2.16 3.24 17.63
CA HIS A 122 -1.78 4.51 17.00
C HIS A 122 -2.95 5.43 16.64
N ALA A 123 -4.16 4.90 16.46
CA ALA A 123 -5.36 5.68 16.22
C ALA A 123 -5.89 6.24 17.54
N HIS A 124 -5.13 7.18 18.11
CA HIS A 124 -5.61 7.96 19.24
C HIS A 124 -6.70 8.90 18.74
N THR A 125 -7.94 8.68 19.19
CA THR A 125 -8.94 9.73 19.16
C THR A 125 -8.43 10.85 20.06
N ARG A 126 -7.88 11.92 19.46
CA ARG A 126 -7.90 13.21 20.14
C ARG A 126 -9.38 13.51 20.29
N ALA A 127 -9.90 13.44 21.52
CA ALA A 127 -11.21 13.95 21.85
C ALA A 127 -11.20 15.47 21.65
N VAL A 128 -11.20 15.90 20.39
CA VAL A 128 -11.38 17.31 20.02
C VAL A 128 -12.84 17.71 20.27
N TYR A 129 -13.74 16.73 20.43
CA TYR A 129 -15.10 16.89 20.91
C TYR A 129 -15.46 15.74 21.86
N ASP A 130 -15.29 15.95 23.17
CA ASP A 130 -15.84 15.10 24.24
C ASP A 130 -17.31 15.45 24.56
N GLY A 131 -17.94 16.29 23.73
CA GLY A 131 -19.28 16.82 23.95
C GLY A 131 -19.35 18.00 24.93
N SER A 132 -18.29 18.30 25.70
CA SER A 132 -18.28 19.39 26.69
C SER A 132 -18.45 20.77 26.04
N LEU A 133 -17.88 20.98 24.84
CA LEU A 133 -18.06 22.19 24.03
C LEU A 133 -19.54 22.43 23.66
N PHE A 134 -20.28 21.35 23.35
CA PHE A 134 -21.69 21.44 23.01
C PHE A 134 -22.54 21.77 24.23
N VAL A 135 -22.26 21.12 25.37
CA VAL A 135 -22.90 21.41 26.65
C VAL A 135 -22.68 22.87 27.06
N LYS A 136 -21.46 23.39 26.90
CA LYS A 136 -21.13 24.78 27.20
C LYS A 136 -21.90 25.76 26.31
N LEU A 137 -21.96 25.51 24.99
CA LEU A 137 -22.72 26.34 24.05
C LEU A 137 -24.23 26.32 24.35
N GLU A 138 -24.80 25.20 24.76
CA GLU A 138 -26.21 25.14 25.16
C GLU A 138 -26.51 25.94 26.43
N GLN A 139 -25.61 25.89 27.42
CA GLN A 139 -25.72 26.68 28.65
C GLN A 139 -25.65 28.18 28.35
N GLU A 140 -24.68 28.62 27.54
CA GLU A 140 -24.56 30.02 27.12
C GLU A 140 -25.81 30.49 26.35
N ARG A 141 -26.36 29.67 25.45
CA ARG A 141 -27.62 29.99 24.73
C ARG A 141 -28.83 30.10 25.68
N LYS A 142 -28.91 29.25 26.70
CA LYS A 142 -30.00 29.31 27.70
C LYS A 142 -29.90 30.59 28.54
N GLN A 143 -28.70 30.92 29.04
CA GLN A 143 -28.46 32.14 29.81
C GLN A 143 -28.75 33.41 28.99
N ALA A 144 -28.38 33.44 27.71
CA ALA A 144 -28.67 34.57 26.83
C ALA A 144 -30.19 34.78 26.64
N LYS A 145 -30.96 33.69 26.48
CA LYS A 145 -32.43 33.75 26.36
C LYS A 145 -33.11 34.22 27.64
N GLU A 146 -32.65 33.76 28.81
CA GLU A 146 -33.18 34.20 30.10
C GLU A 146 -32.89 35.68 30.37
N SER A 147 -31.69 36.13 30.01
CA SER A 147 -31.27 37.53 30.14
C SER A 147 -32.08 38.46 29.25
N ALA A 148 -32.45 38.02 28.03
CA ALA A 148 -33.28 38.77 27.10
C ALA A 148 -34.76 38.88 27.53
N LYS A 149 -35.25 37.98 28.39
CA LYS A 149 -36.63 37.97 28.89
C LYS A 149 -36.83 38.81 30.17
N LYS A 150 -35.72 39.20 30.83
CA LYS A 150 -35.71 40.04 32.03
C LYS A 150 -35.50 41.54 31.75
N LYS A 151 -35.25 41.91 30.49
CA LYS A 151 -35.28 43.29 30.01
C LYS A 151 -36.64 43.59 29.39
#